data_AF-A0A0F8Y3S0-F1
#
_entry.id   AF-A0A0F8Y3S0-F1
#
_cell.length_a   1.000
_cell.length_b   1.000
_cell.length_c   1.000
_cell.angle_alpha   90.00
_cell.angle_beta   90.00
_cell.angle_gamma   90.00
#
_symmetry.space_group_name_H-M   'P 1'
#
loop_
_entity.id
_entity.type
_entity.pdbx_description
1 polymer ?
#
loop_
_entity_poly.entity_id
_entity_poly.type
_entity_poly.pdbx_seq_one_letter_code
_entity_poly.pdbx_strand_id
1 'polypeptide(L)'
;MTPTSTATGSMRENLWPAAFALCLAYVVWFFPRYIIALGYGNDNLLSQNPAAGPLDYLMLAAMIVTLVMGVRTANTTPGEGRVESPFDRVSLFLGRCTMLLIVLLVAVMFYEVVMRYVFEAPTLWANEMSLWIAGFIFLLSGIYAMQQRSHIRIFLLYDMFPRTV
;
A
#
# COMPACT_ATOMS: atom_id res chain seq x y z
N MET A 1 -27.07 -18.41 17.64
CA MET A 1 -27.24 -18.37 16.17
C MET A 1 -28.13 -17.18 15.86
N THR A 2 -27.55 -16.05 15.46
CA THR A 2 -28.25 -14.84 15.00
C THR A 2 -27.41 -14.21 13.88
N PRO A 3 -28.05 -13.55 12.91
CA PRO A 3 -27.77 -13.78 11.50
C PRO A 3 -26.70 -12.88 10.89
N THR A 4 -26.02 -13.48 9.92
CA THR A 4 -25.28 -12.93 8.77
C THR A 4 -25.53 -11.45 8.41
N SER A 5 -24.53 -10.60 8.63
CA SER A 5 -24.32 -9.35 7.89
C SER A 5 -22.82 -8.98 7.90
N THR A 6 -21.94 -9.89 7.48
CA THR A 6 -20.48 -9.65 7.44
C THR A 6 -19.97 -9.20 6.07
N ALA A 7 -20.77 -9.31 5.00
CA ALA A 7 -20.33 -8.94 3.65
C ALA A 7 -20.23 -7.42 3.42
N THR A 8 -21.15 -6.63 3.99
CA THR A 8 -21.21 -5.17 3.73
C THR A 8 -20.12 -4.37 4.45
N GLY A 9 -19.57 -4.90 5.55
CA GLY A 9 -18.44 -4.29 6.27
C GLY A 9 -17.14 -4.36 5.46
N SER A 10 -16.86 -5.52 4.87
CA SER A 10 -15.62 -5.79 4.13
C SER A 10 -15.40 -4.88 2.91
N MET A 11 -16.43 -4.65 2.09
CA MET A 11 -16.30 -3.75 0.92
C MET A 11 -16.02 -2.30 1.32
N ARG A 12 -16.63 -1.82 2.41
CA ARG A 12 -16.43 -0.45 2.89
C ARG A 12 -15.07 -0.26 3.55
N GLU A 13 -14.54 -1.32 4.17
CA GLU A 13 -13.21 -1.30 4.80
C GLU A 13 -12.07 -1.25 3.79
N ASN A 14 -12.24 -1.86 2.61
CA ASN A 14 -11.25 -1.81 1.53
C ASN A 14 -11.34 -0.54 0.68
N LEU A 15 -12.43 0.23 0.79
CA LEU A 15 -12.62 1.47 0.03
C LEU A 15 -11.59 2.54 0.41
N TRP A 16 -11.27 2.70 1.70
CA TRP A 16 -10.31 3.71 2.14
C TRP A 16 -8.87 3.44 1.66
N PRO A 17 -8.31 2.23 1.86
CA PRO A 17 -7.01 1.88 1.28
C PRO A 17 -6.98 2.01 -0.25
N ALA A 18 -8.06 1.63 -0.94
CA ALA A 18 -8.13 1.72 -2.39
C ALA A 18 -8.17 3.17 -2.88
N ALA A 19 -9.01 4.02 -2.26
CA ALA A 19 -9.06 5.43 -2.55
C ALA A 19 -7.71 6.11 -2.27
N PHE A 20 -7.07 5.78 -1.15
CA PHE A 20 -5.73 6.26 -0.84
C PHE A 20 -4.71 5.85 -1.91
N ALA A 21 -4.70 4.56 -2.31
CA ALA A 21 -3.80 4.07 -3.33
C ALA A 21 -4.02 4.76 -4.69
N LEU A 22 -5.27 5.03 -5.08
CA LEU A 22 -5.60 5.74 -6.31
C LEU A 22 -5.16 7.22 -6.26
N CYS A 23 -5.43 7.92 -5.16
CA CYS A 23 -4.97 9.29 -4.99
C CYS A 23 -3.45 9.37 -4.96
N LEU A 24 -2.78 8.44 -4.26
CA LEU A 24 -1.33 8.34 -4.23
C LEU A 24 -0.76 8.10 -5.63
N ALA A 25 -1.32 7.14 -6.38
CA ALA A 25 -0.89 6.86 -7.75
C ALA A 25 -1.05 8.09 -8.66
N TYR A 26 -2.16 8.82 -8.56
CA TYR A 26 -2.37 10.07 -9.30
C TYR A 26 -1.32 11.12 -8.94
N VAL A 27 -1.08 11.36 -7.65
CA VAL A 27 -0.11 12.36 -7.18
C VAL A 27 1.31 12.00 -7.61
N VAL A 28 1.70 10.73 -7.53
CA VAL A 28 3.01 10.24 -7.98
C VAL A 28 3.16 10.38 -9.50
N TRP A 29 2.12 10.04 -10.27
CA TRP A 29 2.16 10.15 -11.73
C TRP A 29 2.32 11.60 -12.19
N PHE A 30 1.55 12.52 -11.61
CA PHE A 30 1.60 13.95 -11.93
C PHE A 30 2.58 14.75 -11.07
N PHE A 31 3.53 14.07 -10.40
CA PHE A 31 4.54 14.68 -9.55
C PHE A 31 5.28 15.87 -10.20
N PRO A 32 5.68 15.82 -11.49
CA PRO A 32 6.36 16.94 -12.14
C PRO A 32 5.58 18.26 -12.15
N ARG A 33 4.24 18.19 -12.17
CA ARG A 33 3.38 19.40 -12.18
C ARG A 33 3.49 20.17 -10.87
N TYR A 34 3.70 19.47 -9.75
CA TYR A 34 3.93 20.09 -8.44
C TYR A 34 5.30 20.74 -8.34
N ILE A 35 6.34 20.15 -8.94
CA ILE A 35 7.69 20.74 -9.01
C ILE A 35 7.64 22.09 -9.74
N ILE A 36 6.95 22.12 -10.88
CA ILE A 36 6.75 23.36 -11.66
C ILE A 36 5.99 24.40 -10.84
N ALA A 37 4.94 23.99 -10.12
CA ALA A 37 4.15 24.89 -9.29
C ALA A 37 4.95 25.48 -8.11
N LEU A 38 5.97 24.78 -7.62
CA LEU A 38 6.93 25.28 -6.62
C LEU A 38 8.00 26.22 -7.20
N GLY A 39 8.01 26.43 -8.52
CA GLY A 39 8.96 27.31 -9.21
C GLY A 39 10.28 26.65 -9.61
N TYR A 40 10.40 25.32 -9.48
CA TYR A 40 11.61 24.55 -9.82
C TYR A 40 11.56 23.91 -11.22
N GLY A 41 10.75 24.46 -12.14
CA GLY A 41 10.61 23.93 -13.50
C GLY A 41 11.78 24.33 -14.41
N ASN A 42 12.41 23.35 -15.06
CA ASN A 42 13.34 23.59 -16.18
C ASN A 42 12.57 23.68 -17.51
N ASP A 43 13.17 24.24 -18.57
CA ASP A 43 12.53 24.45 -19.88
C ASP A 43 11.95 23.15 -20.48
N ASN A 44 12.62 22.02 -20.25
CA ASN A 44 12.14 20.69 -20.63
C ASN A 44 10.86 20.27 -19.88
N LEU A 45 10.71 20.65 -18.62
CA LEU A 45 9.52 20.30 -17.81
C LEU A 45 8.33 21.19 -18.16
N LEU A 46 8.58 22.48 -18.37
CA LEU A 46 7.56 23.47 -18.70
C LEU A 46 6.90 23.22 -20.07
N SER A 47 7.67 22.68 -21.03
CA SER A 47 7.15 22.32 -22.36
C SER A 47 6.30 21.04 -22.35
N GLN A 48 6.61 20.09 -21.46
CA GLN A 48 5.93 18.79 -21.39
C GLN A 48 4.71 18.80 -20.48
N ASN A 49 4.71 19.63 -19.43
CA ASN A 49 3.69 19.60 -18.40
C ASN A 49 3.24 21.02 -18.01
N PRO A 50 1.92 21.27 -17.92
CA PRO A 50 1.42 22.48 -17.31
C PRO A 50 1.65 22.46 -15.79
N ALA A 51 1.76 23.64 -15.18
CA ALA A 51 1.82 23.79 -13.72
C ALA A 51 0.60 23.14 -13.03
N ALA A 52 0.78 22.75 -11.75
CA ALA A 52 -0.28 22.13 -10.96
C ALA A 52 -1.54 23.01 -10.93
N GLY A 53 -2.65 22.45 -11.38
CA GLY A 53 -3.95 23.10 -11.37
C GLY A 53 -4.70 22.87 -10.06
N PRO A 54 -5.90 23.47 -9.92
CA PRO A 54 -6.76 23.26 -8.74
C PRO A 54 -7.07 21.79 -8.47
N LEU A 55 -7.27 20.99 -9.53
CA LEU A 55 -7.55 19.56 -9.41
C LEU A 55 -6.38 18.78 -8.79
N ASP A 56 -5.14 19.15 -9.09
CA ASP A 56 -3.96 18.46 -8.57
C ASP A 56 -3.87 18.71 -7.04
N TYR A 57 -4.06 19.95 -6.60
CA TYR A 57 -4.14 20.26 -5.17
C TYR A 57 -5.31 19.57 -4.46
N LEU A 58 -6.46 19.43 -5.12
CA LEU A 58 -7.59 18.67 -4.57
C LEU A 58 -7.25 17.18 -4.40
N MET A 59 -6.58 16.57 -5.38
CA MET A 59 -6.14 15.17 -5.28
C MET A 59 -5.08 14.97 -4.20
N LEU A 60 -4.18 15.93 -4.03
CA LEU A 60 -3.19 15.93 -2.95
C LEU A 60 -3.88 16.06 -1.58
N ALA A 61 -4.86 16.95 -1.44
CA ALA A 61 -5.67 17.06 -0.23
C ALA A 61 -6.48 15.77 0.03
N ALA A 62 -7.09 15.19 -1.01
CA ALA A 62 -7.82 13.93 -0.92
C ALA A 62 -6.92 12.75 -0.51
N MET A 63 -5.67 12.70 -0.97
CA MET A 63 -4.68 11.71 -0.53
C MET A 63 -4.42 11.81 0.97
N ILE A 64 -4.24 13.03 1.50
CA ILE A 64 -4.03 13.24 2.94
C ILE A 64 -5.29 12.87 3.72
N VAL A 65 -6.47 13.25 3.24
CA VAL A 65 -7.76 12.94 3.89
C VAL A 65 -8.01 11.44 3.91
N THR A 66 -7.82 10.73 2.79
CA THR A 66 -8.01 9.28 2.70
C THR A 66 -7.01 8.51 3.54
N LEU A 67 -5.76 8.99 3.66
CA LEU A 67 -4.78 8.45 4.60
C LEU A 67 -5.25 8.59 6.05
N VAL A 68 -5.64 9.79 6.47
CA VAL A 68 -6.08 10.06 7.85
C VAL A 68 -7.35 9.29 8.18
N MET A 69 -8.32 9.27 7.27
CA MET A 69 -9.57 8.52 7.43
C MET A 69 -9.33 7.01 7.42
N GLY A 70 -8.44 6.52 6.56
CA GLY A 70 -8.03 5.12 6.50
C GLY A 70 -7.39 4.64 7.80
N VAL A 71 -6.44 5.41 8.35
CA VAL A 71 -5.80 5.09 9.65
C VAL A 71 -6.80 5.15 10.81
N ARG A 72 -7.76 6.08 10.78
CA ARG A 72 -8.78 6.20 11.83
C ARG A 72 -9.84 5.10 11.78
N THR A 73 -10.15 4.60 10.59
CA THR A 73 -11.16 3.55 10.35
C THR A 73 -10.58 2.14 10.35
N ALA A 74 -9.25 2.01 10.44
CA ALA A 74 -8.57 0.73 10.57
C ALA A 74 -8.91 0.08 11.91
N ASN A 75 -9.76 -0.96 11.85
CA ASN A 75 -10.16 -1.79 12.98
C ASN A 75 -9.52 -3.18 12.86
N THR A 76 -9.35 -3.87 13.98
CA THR A 76 -8.82 -5.23 13.99
C THR A 76 -9.86 -6.24 13.52
N THR A 77 -9.42 -7.20 12.72
CA THR A 77 -10.22 -8.35 12.28
C THR A 77 -10.19 -9.45 13.35
N PRO A 78 -11.24 -10.30 13.51
CA PRO A 78 -11.21 -11.40 14.46
C PRO A 78 -10.00 -12.32 14.22
N GLY A 79 -9.11 -12.43 15.21
CA GLY A 79 -7.86 -13.19 15.14
C GLY A 79 -6.58 -12.33 15.15
N GLU A 80 -6.69 -11.01 14.97
CA GLU A 80 -5.56 -10.08 15.10
C GLU A 80 -5.33 -9.65 16.57
N GLY A 81 -4.08 -9.31 16.91
CA GLY A 81 -3.71 -8.80 18.24
C GLY A 81 -4.37 -7.46 18.59
N ARG A 82 -4.45 -7.12 19.89
CA ARG A 82 -5.00 -5.83 20.35
C ARG A 82 -4.14 -4.67 19.84
N VAL A 83 -4.83 -3.59 19.43
CA VAL A 83 -4.22 -2.30 19.11
C VAL A 83 -4.07 -1.51 20.40
N GLU A 84 -2.83 -1.17 20.76
CA GLU A 84 -2.54 -0.40 21.97
C GLU A 84 -2.00 1.00 21.64
N SER A 85 -1.36 1.17 20.49
CA SER A 85 -0.65 2.38 20.09
C SER A 85 -1.19 3.02 18.78
N PRO A 86 -1.00 4.33 18.55
CA PRO A 86 -1.24 4.94 17.23
C PRO A 86 -0.39 4.30 16.11
N PHE A 87 0.82 3.84 16.42
CA PHE A 87 1.69 3.15 15.44
C PHE A 87 1.10 1.80 15.00
N ASP A 88 0.36 1.14 15.89
CA ASP A 88 -0.34 -0.11 15.58
C ASP A 88 -1.44 0.14 14.55
N ARG A 89 -2.16 1.28 14.63
CA ARG A 89 -3.20 1.63 13.65
C ARG A 89 -2.62 1.93 12.27
N VAL A 90 -1.48 2.61 12.21
CA VAL A 90 -0.77 2.87 10.96
C VAL A 90 -0.33 1.56 10.33
N SER A 91 0.23 0.65 11.14
CA SER A 91 0.69 -0.66 10.68
C SER A 91 -0.46 -1.53 10.17
N LEU A 92 -1.64 -1.51 10.83
CA LEU A 92 -2.86 -2.13 10.31
C LEU A 92 -3.30 -1.55 8.97
N PHE A 93 -3.29 -0.23 8.83
CA PHE A 93 -3.65 0.43 7.58
C PHE A 93 -2.69 0.07 6.43
N LEU A 94 -1.38 0.06 6.70
CA LEU A 94 -0.37 -0.40 5.73
C LEU A 94 -0.55 -1.86 5.35
N GLY A 95 -0.93 -2.73 6.30
CA GLY A 95 -1.31 -4.11 6.02
C GLY A 95 -2.47 -4.21 5.03
N ARG A 96 -3.52 -3.39 5.19
CA ARG A 96 -4.65 -3.32 4.25
C ARG A 96 -4.24 -2.79 2.87
N CYS A 97 -3.37 -1.78 2.81
CA CYS A 97 -2.79 -1.33 1.53
C CYS A 97 -1.99 -2.44 0.83
N THR A 98 -1.29 -3.26 1.60
CA THR A 98 -0.51 -4.39 1.07
C THR A 98 -1.40 -5.43 0.39
N MET A 99 -2.60 -5.68 0.92
CA MET A 99 -3.56 -6.59 0.27
C MET A 99 -3.89 -6.14 -1.16
N LEU A 100 -4.03 -4.83 -1.39
CA LEU A 100 -4.26 -4.28 -2.73
C LEU A 100 -3.04 -4.41 -3.65
N LEU A 101 -1.84 -4.23 -3.12
CA LEU A 101 -0.59 -4.43 -3.88
C LEU A 101 -0.44 -5.87 -4.35
N ILE A 102 -0.83 -6.86 -3.54
CA ILE A 102 -0.80 -8.28 -3.95
C ILE A 102 -1.74 -8.52 -5.14
N VAL A 103 -2.97 -7.97 -5.09
CA VAL A 103 -3.92 -8.09 -6.21
C VAL A 103 -3.35 -7.44 -7.48
N LEU A 104 -2.71 -6.26 -7.34
CA LEU A 104 -2.06 -5.58 -8.46
C LEU A 104 -0.90 -6.40 -9.03
N LEU A 105 -0.06 -7.00 -8.19
CA LEU A 105 1.05 -7.87 -8.61
C LEU A 105 0.52 -9.05 -9.44
N VAL A 106 -0.51 -9.74 -8.93
CA VAL A 106 -1.13 -10.86 -9.65
C VAL A 106 -1.71 -10.41 -10.99
N ALA A 107 -2.34 -9.24 -11.05
CA ALA A 107 -2.87 -8.69 -12.30
C ALA A 107 -1.76 -8.38 -13.33
N VAL A 108 -0.64 -7.79 -12.91
CA VAL A 108 0.51 -7.51 -13.79
C VAL A 108 1.14 -8.81 -14.29
N MET A 109 1.34 -9.79 -13.41
CA MET A 109 1.87 -11.11 -13.78
C MET A 109 0.94 -11.84 -14.75
N PHE A 110 -0.37 -11.81 -14.50
CA PHE A 110 -1.36 -12.41 -15.39
C PHE A 110 -1.35 -11.73 -16.77
N TYR A 111 -1.31 -10.40 -16.80
CA TYR A 111 -1.20 -9.64 -18.04
C TYR A 111 0.05 -10.02 -18.83
N GLU A 112 1.21 -10.12 -18.18
CA GLU A 112 2.46 -10.54 -18.83
C GLU A 112 2.36 -11.94 -19.44
N VAL A 113 1.82 -12.91 -18.69
CA VAL A 113 1.62 -14.29 -19.18
C VAL A 113 0.72 -14.30 -20.41
N VAL A 114 -0.39 -13.56 -20.39
CA VAL A 114 -1.30 -13.45 -21.53
C VAL A 114 -0.58 -12.81 -22.73
N MET A 115 0.11 -11.70 -22.55
CA MET A 115 0.84 -11.02 -23.62
C MET A 115 1.93 -11.88 -24.25
N ARG A 116 2.66 -12.64 -23.43
CA ARG A 116 3.74 -13.50 -23.90
C ARG A 116 3.26 -14.74 -24.63
N TYR A 117 2.25 -15.44 -24.08
CA TYR A 117 1.85 -16.75 -24.61
C TYR A 117 0.69 -16.68 -25.61
N VAL A 118 -0.18 -15.66 -25.53
CA VAL A 118 -1.31 -15.51 -26.45
C VAL A 118 -0.97 -14.58 -27.61
N PHE A 119 -0.29 -13.47 -27.32
CA PHE A 119 0.01 -12.43 -28.30
C PHE A 119 1.46 -12.43 -28.79
N GLU A 120 2.30 -13.34 -28.29
CA GLU A 120 3.73 -13.46 -28.64
C GLU A 120 4.52 -12.14 -28.51
N ALA A 121 4.02 -11.21 -27.69
CA ALA A 121 4.54 -9.85 -27.56
C ALA A 121 5.01 -9.61 -26.11
N PRO A 122 6.26 -9.97 -25.76
CA PRO A 122 6.77 -9.83 -24.41
C PRO A 122 6.89 -8.35 -23.99
N THR A 123 6.42 -8.04 -22.79
CA THR A 123 6.43 -6.68 -22.22
C THR A 123 7.70 -6.42 -21.43
N LEU A 124 8.53 -5.48 -21.88
CA LEU A 124 9.83 -5.17 -21.25
C LEU A 124 9.73 -4.62 -19.82
N TRP A 125 8.64 -3.91 -19.50
CA TRP A 125 8.46 -3.24 -18.21
C TRP A 125 7.87 -4.14 -17.12
N ALA A 126 7.24 -5.25 -17.49
CA ALA A 126 6.45 -6.06 -16.55
C ALA A 126 7.34 -6.72 -15.47
N ASN A 127 8.53 -7.21 -15.86
CA ASN A 127 9.49 -7.82 -14.94
C ASN A 127 9.98 -6.83 -13.87
N GLU A 128 10.41 -5.63 -14.28
CA GLU A 128 10.88 -4.62 -13.34
C GLU A 128 9.75 -4.18 -12.42
N MET A 129 8.54 -3.99 -12.96
CA MET A 129 7.38 -3.62 -12.15
C MET A 129 6.99 -4.68 -11.12
N SER A 130 7.02 -5.96 -11.48
CA SER A 130 6.70 -7.04 -10.55
C SER A 130 7.74 -7.12 -9.42
N LEU A 131 9.03 -6.89 -9.72
CA LEU A 131 10.11 -6.83 -8.72
C LEU A 131 9.90 -5.68 -7.74
N TRP A 132 9.62 -4.46 -8.23
CA TRP A 132 9.36 -3.31 -7.37
C TRP A 132 8.13 -3.52 -6.48
N ILE A 133 7.02 -3.99 -7.04
CA ILE A 133 5.79 -4.26 -6.27
C ILE A 133 6.04 -5.35 -5.22
N ALA A 134 6.74 -6.42 -5.57
CA ALA A 134 7.10 -7.48 -4.63
C ALA A 134 7.96 -6.96 -3.47
N GLY A 135 8.92 -6.06 -3.74
CA GLY A 135 9.71 -5.39 -2.71
C GLY A 135 8.87 -4.58 -1.73
N PHE A 136 7.91 -3.80 -2.22
CA PHE A 136 6.98 -3.04 -1.36
C PHE A 136 6.09 -3.97 -0.54
N ILE A 137 5.57 -5.05 -1.13
CA ILE A 137 4.78 -6.06 -0.41
C ILE A 137 5.62 -6.65 0.72
N PHE A 138 6.86 -7.04 0.46
CA PHE A 138 7.76 -7.62 1.47
C PHE A 138 7.97 -6.66 2.66
N LEU A 139 8.27 -5.39 2.38
CA LEU A 139 8.52 -4.39 3.44
C LEU A 139 7.25 -4.09 4.26
N LEU A 140 6.12 -3.82 3.59
CA LEU A 140 4.88 -3.44 4.26
C LEU A 140 4.24 -4.62 5.02
N SER A 141 4.29 -5.83 4.44
CA SER A 141 3.83 -7.04 5.12
C SER A 141 4.70 -7.38 6.33
N GLY A 142 6.02 -7.13 6.26
CA GLY A 142 6.94 -7.31 7.37
C GLY A 142 6.60 -6.42 8.57
N ILE A 143 6.30 -5.13 8.35
CA ILE A 143 5.89 -4.19 9.40
C ILE A 143 4.63 -4.70 10.12
N TYR A 144 3.62 -5.11 9.36
CA TYR A 144 2.37 -5.65 9.89
C TYR A 144 2.56 -6.99 10.61
N ALA A 145 3.39 -7.89 10.09
CA ALA A 145 3.70 -9.17 10.74
C ALA A 145 4.45 -8.99 12.08
N MET A 146 5.40 -8.04 12.14
CA MET A 146 6.11 -7.70 13.38
C MET A 146 5.16 -7.17 14.45
N GLN A 147 4.20 -6.33 14.07
CA GLN A 147 3.15 -5.83 14.99
C GLN A 147 2.35 -7.00 15.60
N GLN A 148 2.01 -8.00 14.78
CA GLN A 148 1.25 -9.17 15.23
C GLN A 148 2.08 -10.17 16.05
N ARG A 149 3.40 -9.94 16.17
CA ARG A 149 4.34 -10.89 16.78
C ARG A 149 4.21 -12.30 16.18
N SER A 150 3.84 -12.37 14.89
CA SER A 150 3.70 -13.64 14.17
C SER A 150 5.06 -14.23 13.78
N HIS A 151 6.14 -13.45 13.90
CA HIS A 151 7.49 -13.93 13.70
C HIS A 151 7.89 -14.88 14.84
N ILE A 152 8.27 -16.11 14.49
CA ILE A 152 8.73 -17.12 15.44
C ILE A 152 9.93 -16.55 16.20
N ARG A 153 9.80 -16.45 17.52
CA ARG A 153 10.92 -16.13 18.42
C ARG A 153 11.63 -17.42 18.78
N ILE A 154 12.95 -17.47 18.59
CA ILE A 154 13.75 -18.63 18.97
C ILE A 154 13.95 -18.60 20.49
N PHE A 155 13.13 -19.37 21.21
CA PHE A 155 13.23 -19.49 22.67
C PHE A 155 14.38 -20.42 23.11
N LEU A 156 14.78 -21.37 22.25
CA LEU A 156 15.86 -22.33 22.52
C LEU A 156 17.18 -21.67 22.92
N LEU A 157 17.54 -20.56 22.28
CA LEU A 157 18.76 -19.80 22.63
C LEU A 157 18.64 -19.17 24.02
N TYR A 158 17.46 -18.69 24.42
CA TYR A 158 17.24 -18.13 25.76
C TYR A 158 17.30 -19.21 26.84
N ASP A 159 16.90 -20.44 26.53
CA ASP A 159 16.94 -21.56 27.49
C ASP A 159 18.35 -22.16 27.66
N MET A 160 19.27 -21.90 26.71
CA MET A 160 20.67 -22.35 26.79
C MET A 160 21.58 -21.49 27.69
N PHE A 161 21.22 -20.24 27.96
CA PHE A 161 22.04 -19.36 28.81
C PHE A 161 21.53 -19.36 30.26
N PRO A 162 22.42 -19.43 31.27
CA PRO A 162 22.03 -19.33 32.67
C PRO A 162 21.38 -17.96 32.91
N ARG A 163 20.15 -17.96 33.46
CA ARG A 163 19.47 -16.74 33.88
C ARG A 163 20.22 -16.18 35.08
N THR A 164 21.03 -15.15 34.89
CA THR A 164 21.67 -14.44 35.99
C THR A 164 20.57 -13.79 36.84
N VAL A 165 20.37 -14.34 38.04
CA VAL A 165 19.52 -13.79 39.09
C VAL A 165 20.11 -12.52 39.68
#